data_AF-A0A453G683-F1
#
_entry.id   AF-A0A453G683-F1
#
_cell.length_a   1.000
_cell.length_b   1.000
_cell.length_c   1.000
_cell.angle_alpha   90.00
_cell.angle_beta   90.00
_cell.angle_gamma   90.00
#
_symmetry.space_group_name_H-M   'P 1'
#
loop_
_entity.id
_entity.type
_entity.pdbx_description
1 polymer ?
#
loop_
_entity_poly.entity_id
_entity_poly.type
_entity_poly.pdbx_seq_one_letter_code
_entity_poly.pdbx_strand_id
1 'polypeptide(L)' 'GEVERACKVACWCVQDEEGARPSMGTVVQALEGLVEVSMPPVPRMLKVLGDPANYVKFFSGLPST' A
#
# COMPACT_ATOMS: atom_id res chain seq x y z
N GLY A 1 -2.38 -17.83 2.95
CA GLY A 1 -3.18 -18.13 4.18
C GLY A 1 -4.06 -16.95 4.59
N GLU A 2 -4.95 -17.09 5.58
CA GLU A 2 -5.83 -15.98 6.03
C GLU A 2 -5.05 -14.74 6.47
N VAL A 3 -4.00 -14.91 7.28
CA VAL A 3 -3.12 -13.80 7.72
C VAL A 3 -2.47 -13.11 6.53
N GLU A 4 -1.88 -13.88 5.62
CA GLU A 4 -1.24 -13.34 4.42
C GLU A 4 -2.23 -12.53 3.57
N ARG A 5 -3.45 -13.02 3.41
CA ARG A 5 -4.49 -12.34 2.64
C ARG A 5 -4.93 -11.05 3.31
N ALA A 6 -5.19 -11.10 4.62
CA ALA A 6 -5.52 -9.91 5.41
C ALA A 6 -4.40 -8.86 5.33
N CYS A 7 -3.13 -9.27 5.41
CA CYS A 7 -1.99 -8.38 5.25
C CYS A 7 -1.95 -7.74 3.84
N LYS A 8 -2.15 -8.52 2.78
CA LYS A 8 -2.19 -7.97 1.40
C LYS A 8 -3.31 -6.96 1.23
N VAL A 9 -4.51 -7.26 1.72
CA VAL A 9 -5.67 -6.36 1.68
C VAL A 9 -5.38 -5.06 2.44
N ALA A 10 -4.88 -5.16 3.68
CA ALA A 10 -4.53 -3.99 4.48
C ALA A 10 -3.52 -3.09 3.76
N CYS A 11 -2.48 -3.69 3.18
CA CYS A 11 -1.46 -2.98 2.43
C CYS A 11 -1.98 -2.34 1.13
N TRP A 12 -3.05 -2.86 0.52
CA TRP A 12 -3.74 -2.20 -0.60
C TRP A 12 -4.60 -1.01 -0.14
N CYS A 13 -5.27 -1.12 1.01
CA CYS A 13 -6.15 -0.05 1.52
C CYS A 13 -5.40 1.22 1.93
N VAL A 14 -4.14 1.10 2.36
CA VAL A 14 -3.32 2.23 2.83
C VAL A 14 -2.46 2.87 1.72
N GLN A 15 -2.68 2.53 0.45
CA GLN A 15 -1.92 3.09 -0.66
C GLN A 15 -2.17 4.61 -0.80
N ASP A 16 -1.11 5.35 -1.13
CA ASP A 16 -1.18 6.81 -1.28
C ASP A 16 -2.11 7.22 -2.42
N GLU A 17 -2.07 6.48 -3.53
CA GLU A 17 -2.90 6.73 -4.71
C GLU A 17 -4.30 6.16 -4.48
N GLU A 18 -5.30 7.03 -4.45
CA GLU A 18 -6.68 6.65 -4.10
C GLU A 18 -7.29 5.69 -5.13
N GLY A 19 -6.96 5.82 -6.42
CA GLY A 19 -7.46 4.95 -7.49
C GLY A 19 -6.89 3.54 -7.46
N ALA A 20 -5.73 3.33 -6.81
CA ALA A 20 -5.15 2.02 -6.55
C ALA A 20 -5.84 1.28 -5.40
N ARG A 21 -6.63 1.97 -4.57
CA ARG A 21 -7.30 1.33 -3.42
C ARG A 21 -8.45 0.47 -3.91
N PRO A 22 -8.59 -0.78 -3.41
CA PRO A 22 -9.69 -1.65 -3.79
C PRO A 22 -11.02 -1.11 -3.27
N SER A 23 -12.11 -1.40 -3.99
CA SER A 23 -13.45 -1.13 -3.50
C SER A 23 -13.78 -1.97 -2.26
N MET A 24 -14.70 -1.51 -1.41
CA MET A 24 -15.14 -2.29 -0.25
C MET A 24 -15.72 -3.66 -0.63
N GLY A 25 -16.37 -3.77 -1.80
CA GLY A 25 -16.85 -5.06 -2.30
C GLY A 25 -15.70 -6.04 -2.57
N THR A 26 -14.63 -5.56 -3.21
CA THR A 26 -13.40 -6.33 -3.45
C THR A 26 -12.71 -6.70 -2.14
N VAL A 27 -12.66 -5.79 -1.17
CA VAL A 27 -12.08 -6.04 0.16
C VAL A 27 -12.80 -7.18 0.87
N VAL A 28 -14.14 -7.18 0.90
CA VAL A 28 -14.92 -8.24 1.56
C VAL A 28 -14.71 -9.57 0.85
N GLN A 29 -14.85 -9.60 -0.49
CA GLN A 29 -14.62 -10.82 -1.28
C GLN A 29 -13.22 -11.38 -1.06
N ALA A 30 -12.21 -10.52 -0.96
CA ALA A 30 -10.85 -10.94 -0.67
C ALA A 30 -10.78 -11.54 0.74
N LEU A 31 -11.26 -10.86 1.78
CA LEU A 31 -11.19 -11.38 3.15
C LEU A 31 -11.93 -12.71 3.33
N GLU A 32 -13.06 -12.90 2.64
CA GLU A 32 -13.81 -14.17 2.58
C GLU A 32 -13.11 -15.25 1.75
N GLY A 33 -12.02 -14.92 1.05
CA GLY A 33 -11.27 -15.86 0.21
C GLY A 33 -11.92 -16.18 -1.13
N LEU A 34 -12.90 -15.37 -1.55
CA LEU A 34 -13.60 -15.52 -2.83
C LEU A 34 -12.78 -15.01 -4.02
N VAL A 35 -11.86 -14.07 -3.78
CA VAL A 35 -10.93 -13.55 -4.80
C VAL A 35 -9.49 -13.57 -4.29
N GLU A 36 -8.56 -13.89 -5.19
CA GLU A 36 -7.14 -13.79 -4.92
C GLU A 36 -6.67 -12.34 -4.98
N VAL A 37 -5.77 -11.97 -4.06
CA VAL A 37 -5.23 -10.61 -3.95
C VAL A 37 -3.76 -10.65 -4.32
N SER A 38 -3.38 -9.86 -5.33
CA SER A 38 -1.98 -9.71 -5.73
C SER A 38 -1.18 -8.99 -4.66
N MET A 39 0.15 -9.11 -4.73
CA MET A 39 1.03 -8.34 -3.86
C MET A 39 0.81 -6.84 -4.10
N PRO A 40 0.53 -6.04 -3.05
CA PRO A 40 0.39 -4.60 -3.19
C PRO A 40 1.74 -3.96 -3.55
N PRO A 41 1.72 -2.80 -4.24
CA PRO A 41 2.94 -2.06 -4.50
C PRO A 41 3.57 -1.60 -3.18
N VAL A 42 4.91 -1.53 -3.15
CA VAL A 42 5.63 -1.04 -1.97
C VAL A 42 5.21 0.41 -1.69
N PRO A 43 4.65 0.70 -0.49
CA PRO A 43 4.24 2.06 -0.13
C PRO A 43 5.38 3.05 -0.28
N ARG A 44 5.07 4.29 -0.67
CA ARG A 44 6.09 5.33 -0.93
C ARG A 44 6.96 5.58 0.31
N MET A 45 6.36 5.58 1.49
CA MET A 45 7.05 5.71 2.78
C MET A 45 8.13 4.63 2.98
N LEU A 46 7.84 3.38 2.62
CA LEU A 46 8.79 2.27 2.77
C LEU A 46 9.93 2.33 1.75
N LYS A 47 9.68 2.84 0.54
CA LYS A 47 10.75 3.08 -0.45
C LYS A 47 11.77 4.11 0.04
N VAL A 48 11.33 5.07 0.86
CA VAL A 48 12.19 6.10 1.44
C VAL A 48 13.08 5.54 2.56
N LEU A 49 12.56 4.60 3.36
CA LEU A 49 13.35 3.94 4.41
C LEU A 49 14.37 2.95 3.87
N GLY A 50 14.07 2.28 2.75
CA GLY A 50 14.95 1.30 2.12
C GLY A 50 16.10 1.91 1.30
N ASP A 51 16.05 3.22 1.02
CA ASP A 51 17.08 3.95 0.28
C ASP A 51 17.31 5.33 0.91
N PRO A 52 18.37 5.53 1.71
CA PRO A 52 18.65 6.80 2.37
C PRO A 52 18.86 7.98 1.39
N ALA A 53 19.19 7.73 0.12
CA ALA A 53 19.23 8.79 -0.89
C ALA A 53 17.83 9.32 -1.27
N ASN A 54 16.79 8.50 -1.11
CA ASN A 54 15.40 8.91 -1.31
C ASN A 54 14.82 9.64 -0.09
N TYR A 55 15.41 9.49 1.11
CA TYR A 55 15.06 10.27 2.29
C TYR A 55 15.22 11.76 2.03
N VAL A 56 16.41 12.17 1.55
CA VAL A 56 16.70 13.58 1.27
C VAL A 56 15.78 14.13 0.18
N LYS A 57 15.44 13.32 -0.85
CA LYS A 57 14.50 13.69 -1.92
C LYS A 57 13.05 13.84 -1.45
N PHE A 58 12.63 13.00 -0.51
CA PHE A 58 11.30 13.06 0.09
C PHE A 58 11.10 14.38 0.85
N PHE A 59 12.08 14.78 1.66
CA PHE A 59 12.02 16.04 2.40
C PHE A 59 12.30 17.27 1.53
N SER A 60 13.13 17.17 0.49
CA SER A 60 13.40 18.29 -0.42
C SER A 60 12.21 18.63 -1.35
N GLY A 61 11.23 17.74 -1.48
CA GLY A 61 10.01 17.94 -2.25
C GLY A 61 8.82 18.47 -1.43
N LEU A 62 8.95 18.56 -0.11
CA LEU A 62 7.96 19.22 0.73
C LEU A 62 8.09 20.73 0.53
N PRO A 63 6.99 21.47 0.30
CA PRO A 63 7.03 22.92 0.27
C PRO A 63 7.68 23.43 1.54
N SER A 64 8.63 24.35 1.40
CA SER A 64 9.15 25.11 2.54
C SER A 64 8.05 26.05 3.02
N THR A 65 7.19 25.57 3.92
CA THR A 65 6.27 26.40 4.71
C THR A 65 6.63 26.28 6.17
#